data_AF-A0A966TZI3-F1
#
_entry.id   AF-A0A966TZI3-F1
#
_cell.length_a   1.000
_cell.length_b   1.000
_cell.length_c   1.000
_cell.angle_alpha   90.00
_cell.angle_beta   90.00
_cell.angle_gamma   90.00
#
_symmetry.space_group_name_H-M   'P 1'
#
loop_
_entity.id
_entity.type
_entity.pdbx_description
1 polymer ?
#
loop_
_entity_poly.entity_id
_entity_poly.type
_entity_poly.pdbx_seq_one_letter_code
_entity_poly.pdbx_strand_id
1 'polypeptide(L)' 'MPSCPGYLRGLTCGARKKNGERCRSTALCANGRCKFHGGASTGPRTAEGRAKALENLKLGRSTRGNS' A
#
# COMPACT_ATOMS: atom_id res chain seq x y z
N MET A 1 5.14 -16.35 -7.72
CA MET A 1 5.27 -14.90 -7.42
C MET A 1 4.49 -14.15 -8.49
N PRO A 2 3.50 -13.30 -8.19
CA PRO A 2 2.77 -12.67 -9.27
C PRO A 2 3.72 -11.70 -9.96
N SER A 3 4.05 -12.06 -11.19
CA SER A 3 4.91 -11.33 -12.09
C SER A 3 4.46 -9.88 -12.16
N CYS A 4 5.41 -8.95 -12.05
CA CYS A 4 5.17 -7.55 -12.39
C CYS A 4 4.46 -7.51 -13.76
N PRO A 5 3.20 -7.06 -13.85
CA PRO A 5 2.48 -7.04 -15.11
C PRO A 5 3.22 -6.17 -16.12
N GLY A 6 3.28 -6.59 -17.38
CA GLY A 6 4.03 -5.88 -18.42
C GLY A 6 3.67 -4.39 -18.54
N TYR A 7 2.41 -4.02 -18.28
CA TYR A 7 1.94 -2.64 -18.32
C TYR A 7 2.46 -1.74 -17.18
N LEU A 8 3.02 -2.31 -16.12
CA LEU A 8 3.64 -1.56 -15.01
C LEU A 8 5.16 -1.43 -15.17
N ARG A 9 5.72 -1.95 -16.26
CA ARG A 9 7.16 -1.87 -16.57
C ARG A 9 7.53 -0.41 -16.87
N GLY A 10 8.55 0.10 -16.17
CA GLY A 10 9.02 1.49 -16.30
C GLY A 10 8.29 2.50 -15.41
N LEU A 11 7.21 2.10 -14.74
CA LEU A 11 6.55 2.94 -13.74
C LEU A 11 7.29 2.88 -12.39
N THR A 12 7.14 3.93 -11.60
CA THR A 12 7.66 4.00 -10.23
C THR A 12 6.54 3.94 -9.20
N CYS A 13 6.84 3.39 -8.03
CA CYS A 13 5.85 3.20 -6.97
C CYS A 13 5.22 4.53 -6.51
N GLY A 14 6.01 5.62 -6.45
CA GLY A 14 5.52 6.97 -6.16
C GLY A 14 4.98 7.19 -4.74
N ALA A 15 5.03 6.18 -3.85
CA ALA A 15 4.56 6.31 -2.47
C ALA A 15 5.46 7.26 -1.67
N ARG A 16 4.88 8.03 -0.75
CA ARG A 16 5.65 8.91 0.13
C ARG A 16 6.40 8.05 1.15
N LYS A 17 7.73 8.10 1.09
CA LYS A 17 8.62 7.45 2.06
C LYS A 17 8.62 8.25 3.37
N LYS A 18 9.13 7.66 4.45
CA LYS A 18 9.28 8.33 5.76
C LYS A 18 10.15 9.60 5.67
N ASN A 19 11.09 9.65 4.75
CA ASN A 19 11.95 10.81 4.50
C ASN A 19 11.31 11.90 3.60
N GLY A 20 10.01 11.79 3.29
CA GLY A 20 9.26 12.78 2.50
C GLY A 20 9.39 12.63 0.98
N GLU A 21 10.42 11.95 0.47
CA GLU A 21 10.59 11.73 -0.96
C GLU A 21 9.62 10.66 -1.52
N ARG A 22 9.38 10.72 -2.84
CA ARG A 22 8.63 9.69 -3.57
C ARG A 22 9.45 8.41 -3.74
N CYS A 23 8.78 7.26 -3.68
CA CYS A 23 9.39 5.96 -3.88
C CYS A 23 9.74 5.76 -5.37
N ARG A 24 11.03 5.54 -5.64
CA ARG A 24 11.59 5.34 -7.00
C ARG A 24 11.67 3.88 -7.43
N SER A 25 11.16 2.95 -6.62
CA SER A 25 11.20 1.51 -6.97
C SER A 25 10.36 1.22 -8.21
N THR A 26 10.95 0.52 -9.17
CA THR A 26 10.31 0.05 -10.42
C THR A 26 9.83 -1.40 -10.35
N ALA A 27 10.20 -2.13 -9.29
CA ALA A 27 9.67 -3.45 -8.97
C ALA A 27 8.25 -3.30 -8.39
N LEU A 28 7.27 -3.11 -9.28
CA LEU A 28 5.87 -2.97 -8.93
C LEU A 28 5.17 -4.32 -8.91
N CYS A 29 4.23 -4.46 -7.97
CA CYS A 29 3.27 -5.56 -7.96
C CYS A 29 2.04 -5.17 -8.79
N ALA A 30 1.10 -6.11 -8.98
CA ALA A 30 -0.09 -5.89 -9.80
C ALA A 30 -0.97 -4.69 -9.38
N ASN A 31 -0.82 -4.23 -8.14
CA ASN A 31 -1.50 -3.04 -7.61
C ASN A 31 -0.75 -1.71 -7.87
N GLY A 32 0.34 -1.72 -8.65
CA GLY A 32 1.11 -0.52 -8.99
C GLY A 32 2.02 0.00 -7.86
N ARG A 33 2.12 -0.70 -6.72
CA ARG A 33 3.02 -0.34 -5.62
C ARG A 33 4.12 -1.39 -5.46
N CYS A 34 5.25 -0.98 -4.88
CA CYS A 34 6.34 -1.91 -4.59
C CYS A 34 6.09 -2.67 -3.27
N LYS A 35 6.81 -3.77 -3.06
CA LYS A 35 6.68 -4.64 -1.87
C LYS A 35 6.70 -3.89 -0.53
N PHE A 36 7.49 -2.81 -0.44
CA PHE A 36 7.65 -2.01 0.78
C PHE A 36 6.47 -1.07 1.06
N HIS A 37 5.67 -0.75 0.05
CA HIS A 37 4.54 0.18 0.16
C HIS A 37 3.21 -0.54 -0.09
N GLY A 38 3.09 -1.78 0.38
CA GLY A 38 1.86 -2.57 0.29
C GLY A 38 1.67 -3.28 -1.06
N GLY A 39 2.66 -3.24 -1.96
CA GLY A 39 2.61 -3.91 -3.25
C GLY A 39 2.29 -5.40 -3.16
N ALA A 40 2.91 -6.07 -2.19
CA ALA A 40 2.73 -7.49 -1.94
C ALA A 40 1.56 -7.81 -0.98
N SER A 41 0.86 -6.80 -0.46
CA SER A 41 -0.23 -7.03 0.49
C SER A 41 -1.48 -7.48 -0.25
N THR A 42 -2.06 -8.60 0.17
CA THR A 42 -3.33 -9.14 -0.34
C THR A 42 -4.54 -8.61 0.44
N GLY A 43 -4.31 -7.79 1.47
CA GLY A 43 -5.34 -7.32 2.38
C GLY A 43 -5.89 -8.42 3.30
N PRO A 44 -6.79 -8.06 4.23
CA PRO A 44 -7.44 -9.02 5.12
C PRO A 44 -8.40 -9.93 4.32
N ARG A 45 -8.15 -11.24 4.37
CA ARG A 45 -8.95 -12.24 3.65
C ARG A 45 -10.18 -12.72 4.45
N THR A 46 -10.13 -12.65 5.77
CA THR A 46 -11.21 -13.10 6.66
C THR A 46 -12.19 -11.98 6.99
N ALA A 47 -13.44 -12.34 7.35
CA ALA A 47 -14.45 -11.37 7.78
C ALA A 47 -14.00 -10.58 9.02
N GLU A 48 -13.45 -11.27 10.01
CA GLU A 48 -12.90 -10.65 11.23
C GLU A 48 -11.75 -9.69 10.92
N GLY A 49 -10.85 -10.07 10.00
CA GLY A 49 -9.74 -9.21 9.59
C GLY A 49 -10.22 -7.95 8.87
N ARG A 50 -11.29 -8.05 8.08
CA ARG A 50 -11.93 -6.89 7.42
C ARG A 50 -12.59 -5.98 8.45
N ALA A 51 -13.31 -6.54 9.42
CA ALA A 51 -13.93 -5.78 10.50
C ALA A 51 -12.87 -4.98 11.29
N LYS A 52 -11.77 -5.64 11.67
CA LYS A 52 -10.66 -4.98 12.38
C LYS A 52 -9.99 -3.87 11.54
N ALA A 53 -9.85 -4.08 10.22
CA ALA A 53 -9.32 -3.06 9.33
C ALA A 53 -10.24 -1.83 9.24
N LEU A 54 -11.56 -2.04 9.21
CA LEU A 54 -12.55 -0.96 9.24
C LEU A 54 -12.54 -0.20 10.57
N GLU A 55 -12.42 -0.90 11.70
CA GLU A 55 -12.27 -0.25 13.01
C GLU A 55 -10.99 0.60 13.09
N ASN A 56 -9.86 0.05 12.63
CA ASN A 56 -8.60 0.79 12.58
C ASN A 56 -8.68 2.04 11.70
N LEU A 57 -9.46 2.01 10.61
CA LEU A 57 -9.71 3.18 9.78
C LEU A 57 -10.46 4.28 10.56
N LYS A 58 -11.48 3.90 11.34
CA LYS A 58 -12.24 4.83 12.19
C LYS A 58 -11.31 5.46 13.24
N LEU A 59 -10.59 4.62 14.00
CA LEU A 59 -9.66 5.07 15.03
C LEU A 59 -8.58 5.97 14.46
N GLY A 60 -7.96 5.54 13.35
CA GLY A 60 -6.90 6.29 12.67
C GLY A 60 -7.36 7.59 12.03
N ARG A 61 -8.67 7.80 11.81
CA ARG A 61 -9.25 9.10 11.40
C ARG A 61 -9.41 10.02 12.61
N SER A 62 -9.91 9.48 13.72
CA SER A 62 -10.08 10.24 14.97
C SER A 62 -8.75 10.68 15.57
N THR A 63 -7.70 9.86 15.47
CA THR A 63 -6.36 10.19 16.01
C THR A 63 -5.51 11.04 15.07
N ARG A 64 -5.83 11.09 13.77
CA ARG A 64 -5.18 12.00 12.79
C ARG A 64 -5.79 13.40 12.76
N GLY A 65 -6.87 13.65 13.50
CA GLY A 65 -7.47 14.97 13.62
C GLY A 65 -6.73 15.83 14.63
N ASN A 66 -5.60 16.43 14.22
CA ASN A 66 -5.12 17.78 14.57
C ASN A 66 -3.61 17.88 14.28
N SER A 67 -3.23 18.11 13.01
CA SER A 67 -1.94 18.66 12.56
C SER A 67 -2.07 19.15 11.13
#